data_AF-A0A956WGT1-F1
#
_entry.id   AF-A0A956WGT1-F1
#
_cell.length_a   1.000
_cell.length_b   1.000
_cell.length_c   1.000
_cell.angle_alpha   90.00
_cell.angle_beta   90.00
_cell.angle_gamma   90.00
#
_symmetry.space_group_name_H-M   'P 1'
#
loop_
_entity.id
_entity.type
_entity.pdbx_description
1 polymer ?
#
loop_
_entity_poly.entity_id
_entity_poly.type
_entity_poly.pdbx_seq_one_letter_code
_entity_poly.pdbx_strand_id
1 'polypeptide(L)'
;HYFIRKVHLQRLMAPHPRVVIGIPSGVTEVEKRAAKDAALSAGAREAYTIEEPMAAAIGAGLPINEPVGSMIVDIGGGTTEVAVISLGGIVVNHSIRVAGDEIDDAIIQYARRDHNLVIGERTAENAKIAAGSAYPLEEELRVTLRGRDLLTGLPKSVEVSSVELRDAISQPVGTIVEVVKTAIEETPPELVADIMEQGITLAGGGALLLGLDRRLQTELKMPVYRADDPLTCVARGTGRVAEALHLYERAIAAGSERRRAS
;
A
#
# COMPACT_ATOMS: atom_id res chain seq x y z
N HIS A 1 5.28 -1.43 24.15
CA HIS A 1 5.59 -2.78 24.64
C HIS A 1 4.58 -3.89 24.29
N TYR A 2 3.32 -3.61 23.88
CA TYR A 2 2.31 -4.67 23.68
C TYR A 2 2.77 -5.78 22.72
N PHE A 3 3.19 -5.43 21.50
CA PHE A 3 3.59 -6.40 20.48
C PHE A 3 4.88 -7.16 20.84
N ILE A 4 5.93 -6.48 21.32
CA ILE A 4 7.18 -7.13 21.75
C ILE A 4 6.93 -8.10 22.91
N ARG A 5 6.10 -7.72 23.89
CA ARG A 5 5.70 -8.65 24.97
C ARG A 5 4.93 -9.84 24.42
N LYS A 6 4.02 -9.63 23.47
CA LYS A 6 3.18 -10.68 22.88
C LYS A 6 4.00 -11.77 22.19
N VAL A 7 5.10 -11.40 21.51
CA VAL A 7 6.01 -12.35 20.85
C VAL A 7 6.85 -13.17 21.86
N HIS A 8 7.00 -12.68 23.10
CA HIS A 8 7.83 -13.30 24.14
C HIS A 8 7.06 -13.96 25.30
N LEU A 9 5.72 -14.07 25.19
CA LEU A 9 4.81 -14.52 26.26
C LEU A 9 5.09 -15.92 26.86
N GLN A 10 6.11 -16.66 26.40
CA GLN A 10 6.42 -18.02 26.86
C GLN A 10 7.85 -18.21 27.38
N ARG A 11 8.69 -17.16 27.53
CA ARG A 11 10.06 -17.32 28.05
C ARG A 11 10.41 -16.27 29.10
N LEU A 12 10.64 -16.72 30.34
CA LEU A 12 11.13 -15.94 31.49
C LEU A 12 12.46 -15.20 31.20
N MET A 13 13.21 -15.64 30.18
CA MET A 13 14.45 -15.03 29.70
C MET A 13 14.48 -14.97 28.16
N ALA A 14 13.51 -14.29 27.56
CA ALA A 14 13.56 -14.05 26.12
C ALA A 14 14.55 -12.91 25.80
N PRO A 15 15.52 -13.12 24.88
CA PRO A 15 16.37 -12.04 24.43
C PRO A 15 15.52 -10.99 23.69
N HIS A 16 15.83 -9.71 23.92
CA HIS A 16 15.22 -8.61 23.19
C HIS A 16 15.33 -8.84 21.68
N PRO A 17 14.23 -8.66 20.91
CA PRO A 17 14.19 -9.04 19.51
C PRO A 17 14.88 -7.98 18.65
N ARG A 18 15.32 -8.37 17.46
CA ARG A 18 15.59 -7.43 16.37
C ARG A 18 14.26 -7.06 15.71
N VAL A 19 14.09 -5.81 15.34
CA VAL A 19 12.88 -5.31 14.68
C VAL A 19 13.25 -4.66 13.36
N VAL A 20 12.48 -4.97 12.32
CA VAL A 20 12.53 -4.29 11.02
C VAL A 20 11.20 -3.57 10.85
N ILE A 21 11.24 -2.30 10.48
CA ILE A 21 10.08 -1.42 10.38
C ILE A 21 9.93 -0.99 8.92
N GLY A 22 8.78 -1.27 8.32
CA GLY A 22 8.39 -0.68 7.05
C GLY A 22 8.15 0.82 7.23
N ILE A 23 8.68 1.63 6.33
CA ILE A 23 8.46 3.08 6.29
C ILE A 23 8.09 3.52 4.87
N PRO A 24 7.18 4.49 4.69
CA PRO A 24 6.91 5.07 3.37
C PRO A 24 8.20 5.55 2.70
N SER A 25 8.33 5.42 1.38
CA SER A 25 9.58 5.80 0.71
C SER A 25 9.83 7.31 0.73
N GLY A 26 8.77 8.12 0.84
CA GLY A 26 8.82 9.58 0.97
C GLY A 26 9.02 10.11 2.39
N VAL A 27 9.35 9.26 3.37
CA VAL A 27 9.50 9.66 4.78
C VAL A 27 10.75 10.51 5.01
N THR A 28 10.69 11.46 5.95
CA THR A 28 11.86 12.25 6.35
C THR A 28 12.83 11.46 7.24
N GLU A 29 14.10 11.86 7.28
CA GLU A 29 15.08 11.25 8.20
C GLU A 29 14.70 11.39 9.68
N VAL A 30 13.95 12.45 10.03
CA VAL A 30 13.44 12.65 11.39
C VAL A 30 12.38 11.60 11.72
N GLU A 31 11.42 11.37 10.84
CA GLU A 31 10.37 10.36 11.00
C GLU A 31 10.96 8.94 10.99
N LYS A 32 11.93 8.65 10.12
CA LYS A 32 12.68 7.39 10.10
C LYS A 32 13.38 7.12 11.44
N ARG A 33 14.06 8.14 11.98
CA ARG A 33 14.71 8.04 13.28
C ARG A 33 13.70 7.85 14.40
N ALA A 34 12.58 8.58 14.36
CA ALA A 34 11.51 8.43 15.33
C ALA A 34 10.93 7.00 15.33
N ALA A 35 10.76 6.38 14.17
CA ALA A 35 10.33 4.99 14.06
C ALA A 35 11.33 4.02 14.73
N LYS A 36 12.63 4.18 14.46
CA LYS A 36 13.69 3.37 15.11
C LYS A 36 13.71 3.58 16.63
N ASP A 37 13.69 4.83 17.08
CA ASP A 37 13.71 5.18 18.50
C ASP A 37 12.47 4.64 19.23
N ALA A 38 11.30 4.64 18.58
CA ALA A 38 10.08 4.04 19.10
C ALA A 38 10.22 2.51 19.27
N ALA A 39 10.83 1.80 18.30
CA ALA A 39 11.06 0.37 18.41
C ALA A 39 12.08 0.02 19.52
N LEU A 40 13.18 0.77 19.61
CA LEU A 40 14.17 0.61 20.68
C LEU A 40 13.55 0.86 22.05
N SER A 41 12.80 1.96 22.20
CA SER A 41 12.08 2.30 23.44
C SER A 41 11.02 1.26 23.81
N ALA A 42 10.41 0.61 22.81
CA ALA A 42 9.47 -0.48 23.02
C ALA A 42 10.14 -1.79 23.50
N GLY A 43 11.47 -1.87 23.49
CA GLY A 43 12.27 -3.01 23.97
C GLY A 43 12.94 -3.83 22.87
N ALA A 44 13.11 -3.28 21.66
CA ALA A 44 13.92 -3.92 20.63
C ALA A 44 15.42 -3.82 20.99
N ARG A 45 16.20 -4.85 20.66
CA ARG A 45 17.67 -4.82 20.80
C ARG A 45 18.32 -4.00 19.69
N GLU A 46 17.82 -4.18 18.48
CA GLU A 46 18.25 -3.51 17.25
C GLU A 46 16.99 -3.15 16.45
N ALA A 47 17.02 -1.98 15.82
CA ALA A 47 15.93 -1.50 14.99
C ALA A 47 16.46 -1.10 13.61
N TYR A 48 15.85 -1.67 12.58
CA TYR A 48 16.13 -1.40 11.17
C TYR A 48 14.89 -0.82 10.51
N THR A 49 15.10 -0.08 9.44
CA THR A 49 14.05 0.45 8.60
C THR A 49 14.25 -0.06 7.19
N ILE A 50 13.15 -0.29 6.49
CA ILE A 50 13.13 -0.64 5.07
C ILE A 50 11.98 0.10 4.42
N GLU A 51 12.18 0.57 3.20
CA GLU A 51 11.13 1.20 2.41
C GLU A 51 9.98 0.20 2.19
N GLU A 52 8.75 0.63 2.45
CA GLU A 52 7.52 -0.15 2.26
C GLU A 52 7.43 -0.84 0.90
N PRO A 53 7.66 -0.17 -0.25
CA PRO A 53 7.59 -0.85 -1.54
C PRO A 53 8.65 -1.95 -1.69
N MET A 54 9.84 -1.79 -1.10
CA MET A 54 10.86 -2.84 -1.09
C MET A 54 10.43 -4.02 -0.22
N ALA A 55 9.90 -3.76 0.97
CA ALA A 55 9.35 -4.81 1.83
C ALA A 55 8.15 -5.52 1.16
N ALA A 56 7.27 -4.78 0.51
CA ALA A 56 6.15 -5.34 -0.25
C ALA A 56 6.66 -6.27 -1.36
N ALA A 57 7.71 -5.88 -2.10
CA ALA A 57 8.26 -6.68 -3.19
C ALA A 57 8.89 -7.98 -2.68
N ILE A 58 9.65 -7.90 -1.59
CA ILE A 58 10.21 -9.08 -0.92
C ILE A 58 9.09 -10.00 -0.42
N GLY A 59 8.02 -9.44 0.15
CA GLY A 59 6.87 -10.20 0.64
C GLY A 59 6.04 -10.85 -0.47
N ALA A 60 5.91 -10.17 -1.61
CA ALA A 60 5.26 -10.66 -2.82
C ALA A 60 6.11 -11.71 -3.57
N GLY A 61 7.39 -11.85 -3.25
CA GLY A 61 8.28 -12.83 -3.87
C GLY A 61 8.88 -12.38 -5.19
N LEU A 62 8.96 -11.08 -5.44
CA LEU A 62 9.59 -10.54 -6.64
C LEU A 62 11.12 -10.78 -6.64
N PRO A 63 11.75 -10.98 -7.81
CA PRO A 63 13.18 -11.24 -7.93
C PRO A 63 14.04 -9.97 -7.75
N ILE A 64 13.89 -9.29 -6.60
CA ILE A 64 14.46 -7.96 -6.35
C ILE A 64 15.98 -7.86 -6.46
N ASN A 65 16.71 -8.97 -6.30
CA ASN A 65 18.17 -9.03 -6.33
C ASN A 65 18.73 -9.39 -7.72
N GLU A 66 17.86 -9.75 -8.66
CA GLU A 66 18.24 -10.10 -10.03
C GLU A 66 18.42 -8.83 -10.88
N PRO A 67 19.20 -8.90 -11.98
CA PRO A 67 19.35 -7.81 -12.94
C PRO A 67 18.13 -7.68 -13.86
N VAL A 68 16.93 -7.71 -13.29
CA VAL A 68 15.65 -7.54 -13.99
C VAL A 68 14.84 -6.44 -13.30
N GLY A 69 14.00 -5.75 -14.06
CA GLY A 69 13.07 -4.74 -13.56
C GLY A 69 11.82 -5.37 -12.93
N SER A 70 11.68 -5.26 -11.62
CA SER A 70 10.46 -5.65 -10.90
C SER A 70 9.67 -4.42 -10.47
N MET A 71 8.42 -4.29 -10.92
CA MET A 71 7.55 -3.18 -10.52
C MET A 71 6.51 -3.62 -9.48
N ILE A 72 6.38 -2.83 -8.42
CA ILE A 72 5.36 -3.01 -7.40
C ILE A 72 4.60 -1.71 -7.14
N VAL A 73 3.30 -1.85 -6.88
CA VAL A 73 2.38 -0.79 -6.47
C VAL A 73 1.73 -1.24 -5.16
N ASP A 74 2.17 -0.69 -4.04
CA ASP A 74 1.64 -0.98 -2.71
C ASP A 74 0.65 0.12 -2.29
N ILE A 75 -0.61 -0.25 -2.10
CA ILE A 75 -1.69 0.69 -1.79
C ILE A 75 -2.17 0.41 -0.37
N GLY A 76 -1.77 1.26 0.56
CA GLY A 76 -2.14 1.18 1.97
C GLY A 76 -3.44 1.90 2.31
N GLY A 77 -3.58 2.28 3.58
CA GLY A 77 -4.65 3.16 4.04
C GLY A 77 -4.41 4.61 3.62
N GLY A 78 -3.26 5.18 4.00
CA GLY A 78 -2.95 6.59 3.75
C GLY A 78 -1.95 6.90 2.64
N THR A 79 -1.28 5.89 2.05
CA THR A 79 -0.30 6.09 0.99
C THR A 79 -0.38 5.04 -0.11
N THR A 80 -0.07 5.46 -1.32
CA THR A 80 0.27 4.58 -2.45
C THR A 80 1.76 4.75 -2.74
N GLU A 81 2.49 3.64 -2.71
CA GLU A 81 3.90 3.55 -3.00
C GLU A 81 4.10 2.79 -4.32
N VAL A 82 4.77 3.41 -5.28
CA VAL A 82 5.15 2.78 -6.55
C VAL A 82 6.66 2.66 -6.58
N ALA A 83 7.18 1.49 -6.92
CA ALA A 83 8.62 1.32 -7.09
C ALA A 83 8.97 0.37 -8.23
N VAL A 84 10.07 0.70 -8.91
CA VAL A 84 10.80 -0.21 -9.79
C VAL A 84 12.10 -0.62 -9.11
N ILE A 85 12.32 -1.92 -8.97
CA ILE A 85 13.39 -2.52 -8.19
C ILE A 85 14.26 -3.38 -9.10
N SER A 86 15.58 -3.28 -8.96
CA SER A 86 16.55 -4.17 -9.60
C SER A 86 17.84 -4.22 -8.79
N LEU A 87 18.57 -5.34 -8.82
CA LEU A 87 19.87 -5.50 -8.14
C LEU A 87 19.88 -5.11 -6.65
N GLY A 88 18.77 -5.33 -5.96
CA GLY A 88 18.55 -5.09 -4.54
C GLY A 88 18.34 -3.62 -4.17
N GLY A 89 18.13 -2.75 -5.17
CA GLY A 89 17.92 -1.31 -4.98
C GLY A 89 16.66 -0.82 -5.71
N ILE A 90 16.11 0.29 -5.21
CA ILE A 90 15.02 0.98 -5.89
C ILE A 90 15.61 1.91 -6.96
N VAL A 91 15.14 1.78 -8.19
CA VAL A 91 15.57 2.57 -9.35
C VAL A 91 14.68 3.78 -9.56
N VAL A 92 13.36 3.58 -9.45
CA VAL A 92 12.34 4.65 -9.49
C VAL A 92 11.43 4.44 -8.29
N ASN A 93 11.06 5.52 -7.60
CA ASN A 93 10.06 5.49 -6.54
C ASN A 93 9.13 6.71 -6.57
N HIS A 94 7.87 6.47 -6.25
CA HIS A 94 6.88 7.51 -5.99
C HIS A 94 6.08 7.16 -4.74
N SER A 95 5.75 8.18 -3.96
CA SER A 95 4.90 8.07 -2.78
C SER A 95 3.87 9.20 -2.82
N ILE A 96 2.59 8.84 -2.87
CA ILE A 96 1.49 9.81 -2.82
C ILE A 96 0.59 9.53 -1.63
N ARG A 97 0.06 10.60 -1.04
CA ARG A 97 -0.96 10.54 0.04
C ARG A 97 -2.36 10.45 -0.54
N VAL A 98 -2.56 9.44 -1.39
CA VAL A 98 -3.86 9.07 -1.95
C VAL A 98 -3.92 7.55 -1.99
N ALA A 99 -4.79 6.97 -1.16
CA ALA A 99 -4.96 5.53 -1.04
C ALA A 99 -6.37 5.17 -0.52
N GLY A 100 -6.47 4.24 0.43
CA GLY A 100 -7.73 3.76 0.98
C GLY A 100 -8.57 4.82 1.67
N ASP A 101 -7.94 5.76 2.38
CA ASP A 101 -8.61 6.80 3.18
C ASP A 101 -9.28 7.84 2.26
N GLU A 102 -8.59 8.30 1.22
CA GLU A 102 -9.14 9.23 0.23
C GLU A 102 -10.30 8.61 -0.58
N ILE A 103 -10.28 7.28 -0.79
CA ILE A 103 -11.39 6.56 -1.40
C ILE A 103 -12.61 6.56 -0.46
N ASP A 104 -12.41 6.35 0.84
CA ASP A 104 -13.50 6.42 1.82
C ASP A 104 -14.09 7.82 1.89
N ASP A 105 -13.24 8.85 1.92
CA ASP A 105 -13.66 10.24 1.89
C ASP A 105 -14.48 10.57 0.63
N ALA A 106 -14.09 10.06 -0.53
CA ALA A 106 -14.85 10.25 -1.76
C ALA A 106 -16.27 9.66 -1.66
N ILE A 107 -16.43 8.49 -1.03
CA ILE A 107 -17.73 7.87 -0.77
C ILE A 107 -18.55 8.69 0.23
N ILE A 108 -17.92 9.22 1.29
CA ILE A 108 -18.58 10.12 2.27
C ILE A 108 -19.11 11.37 1.55
N GLN A 109 -18.31 11.99 0.69
CA GLN A 109 -18.71 13.19 -0.05
C GLN A 109 -19.82 12.91 -1.05
N TYR A 110 -19.79 11.76 -1.75
CA TYR A 110 -20.88 11.32 -2.61
C TYR A 110 -22.19 11.13 -1.83
N ALA A 111 -22.16 10.40 -0.71
CA ALA A 111 -23.35 10.21 0.13
C ALA A 111 -23.94 11.55 0.60
N ARG A 112 -23.08 12.51 0.94
CA ARG A 112 -23.48 13.84 1.37
C ARG A 112 -24.11 14.66 0.24
N ARG A 113 -23.48 14.68 -0.93
CA ARG A 113 -23.90 15.52 -2.08
C ARG A 113 -25.12 14.97 -2.78
N ASP A 114 -25.14 13.68 -3.07
CA ASP A 114 -26.13 13.05 -3.94
C ASP A 114 -27.36 12.56 -3.17
N HIS A 115 -27.19 12.20 -1.89
CA HIS A 115 -28.26 11.60 -1.08
C HIS A 115 -28.67 12.43 0.15
N ASN A 116 -28.06 13.60 0.35
CA ASN A 116 -28.20 14.40 1.57
C ASN A 116 -27.95 13.58 2.85
N LEU A 117 -27.00 12.63 2.80
CA LEU A 117 -26.76 11.66 3.85
C LEU A 117 -25.38 11.85 4.48
N VAL A 118 -25.32 12.01 5.80
CA VAL A 118 -24.06 11.97 6.55
C VAL A 118 -23.78 10.55 7.00
N ILE A 119 -22.67 9.99 6.53
CA ILE A 119 -22.13 8.70 6.96
C ILE A 119 -20.74 8.90 7.60
N GLY A 120 -20.32 7.96 8.43
CA GLY A 120 -18.95 7.94 8.99
C GLY A 120 -18.00 7.07 8.17
N GLU A 121 -16.71 7.20 8.45
CA GLU A 121 -15.61 6.47 7.80
C GLU A 121 -15.88 4.96 7.71
N ARG A 122 -16.25 4.32 8.83
CA ARG A 122 -16.55 2.88 8.84
C ARG A 122 -17.67 2.46 7.89
N THR A 123 -18.69 3.31 7.69
CA THR A 123 -19.78 3.01 6.74
C THR A 123 -19.27 3.14 5.31
N ALA A 124 -18.43 4.15 5.03
CA ALA A 124 -17.81 4.33 3.73
C ALA A 124 -16.84 3.18 3.40
N GLU A 125 -15.98 2.78 4.33
CA GLU A 125 -15.05 1.66 4.18
C GLU A 125 -15.79 0.34 3.92
N ASN A 126 -16.87 0.07 4.66
CA ASN A 126 -17.69 -1.12 4.40
C ASN A 126 -18.32 -1.08 3.01
N ALA A 127 -18.74 0.09 2.52
CA ALA A 127 -19.27 0.24 1.17
C ALA A 127 -18.18 0.07 0.10
N LYS A 128 -16.97 0.62 0.33
CA LYS A 128 -15.78 0.41 -0.50
C LYS A 128 -15.46 -1.08 -0.65
N ILE A 129 -15.40 -1.81 0.47
CA ILE A 129 -15.11 -3.25 0.48
C ILE A 129 -16.22 -4.05 -0.21
N ALA A 130 -17.50 -3.69 0.01
CA ALA A 130 -18.63 -4.45 -0.49
C ALA A 130 -18.93 -4.24 -1.99
N ALA A 131 -18.77 -3.01 -2.49
CA ALA A 131 -19.21 -2.64 -3.85
C ALA A 131 -18.31 -1.59 -4.55
N GLY A 132 -17.21 -1.16 -3.94
CA GLY A 132 -16.25 -0.28 -4.59
C GLY A 132 -15.55 -0.98 -5.75
N SER A 133 -15.53 -0.34 -6.93
CA SER A 133 -14.85 -0.88 -8.12
C SER A 133 -14.11 0.22 -8.88
N ALA A 134 -12.96 -0.13 -9.45
CA ALA A 134 -12.17 0.73 -10.34
C ALA A 134 -12.46 0.49 -11.83
N TYR A 135 -13.26 -0.53 -12.14
CA TYR A 135 -13.58 -0.96 -13.51
C TYR A 135 -14.99 -1.57 -13.59
N PRO A 136 -15.68 -1.52 -14.75
CA PRO A 136 -16.93 -2.25 -14.99
C PRO A 136 -16.88 -3.71 -14.55
N LEU A 137 -17.90 -4.13 -13.79
CA LEU A 137 -18.05 -5.51 -13.33
C LEU A 137 -18.95 -6.27 -14.30
N GLU A 138 -18.81 -7.60 -14.35
CA GLU A 138 -19.71 -8.46 -15.13
C GLU A 138 -21.13 -8.40 -14.56
N GLU A 139 -21.24 -8.42 -13.23
CA GLU A 139 -22.46 -8.15 -12.49
C GLU A 139 -22.20 -6.99 -11.53
N GLU A 140 -22.93 -5.89 -11.72
CA GLU A 140 -22.82 -4.72 -10.85
C GLU A 140 -23.48 -5.01 -9.50
N LEU A 141 -22.80 -4.62 -8.42
CA LEU A 141 -23.18 -4.86 -7.05
C LEU A 141 -24.03 -3.71 -6.50
N ARG A 142 -24.70 -3.96 -5.39
CA ARG A 142 -25.43 -2.93 -4.64
C ARG A 142 -25.08 -3.02 -3.17
N VAL A 143 -25.06 -1.86 -2.50
CA VAL A 143 -24.82 -1.76 -1.06
C VAL A 143 -25.72 -0.70 -0.45
N THR A 144 -26.11 -0.88 0.81
CA THR A 144 -26.89 0.12 1.54
C THR A 144 -25.98 1.02 2.37
N LEU A 145 -26.01 2.32 2.10
CA LEU A 145 -25.42 3.33 2.96
C LEU A 145 -26.42 3.72 4.04
N ARG A 146 -25.99 3.68 5.31
CA ARG A 146 -26.81 4.06 6.47
C ARG A 146 -26.18 5.23 7.19
N GLY A 147 -26.98 6.26 7.44
CA GLY A 147 -26.50 7.51 8.02
C GLY A 147 -27.62 8.39 8.54
N ARG A 148 -27.28 9.66 8.76
CA ARG A 148 -28.22 10.70 9.19
C ARG A 148 -28.60 11.57 7.99
N ASP A 149 -29.88 11.70 7.72
CA ASP A 149 -30.39 12.59 6.69
C ASP A 149 -30.20 14.06 7.10
N LEU A 150 -29.65 14.88 6.20
CA LEU A 150 -29.33 16.28 6.45
C LEU A 150 -30.57 17.20 6.48
N LEU A 151 -31.66 16.80 5.84
CA LEU A 151 -32.88 17.59 5.77
C LEU A 151 -33.75 17.37 7.01
N THR A 152 -33.88 16.12 7.44
CA THR A 152 -34.77 15.72 8.54
C THR A 152 -34.04 15.51 9.87
N GLY A 153 -32.73 15.26 9.84
CA GLY A 153 -31.93 14.89 11.00
C GLY A 153 -32.14 13.45 11.50
N LEU A 154 -33.00 12.66 10.84
CA LEU A 154 -33.34 11.30 11.23
C LEU A 154 -32.45 10.25 10.55
N PRO A 155 -32.37 9.01 11.08
CA PRO A 155 -31.71 7.91 10.39
C PRO A 155 -32.35 7.63 9.03
N LYS A 156 -31.51 7.49 8.00
CA LYS A 156 -31.90 7.16 6.62
C LYS A 156 -30.98 6.10 6.05
N SER A 157 -31.53 5.27 5.17
CA SER A 157 -30.81 4.28 4.39
C SER A 157 -31.04 4.54 2.90
N VAL A 158 -29.98 4.48 2.11
CA VAL A 158 -30.04 4.58 0.64
C VAL A 158 -29.30 3.40 0.03
N GLU A 159 -29.87 2.79 -1.00
CA GLU A 159 -29.22 1.76 -1.78
C GLU A 159 -28.45 2.42 -2.93
N VAL A 160 -27.19 2.05 -3.10
CA VAL A 160 -26.30 2.59 -4.13
C VAL A 160 -25.64 1.43 -4.88
N SER A 161 -25.42 1.63 -6.17
CA SER A 161 -24.77 0.65 -7.04
C SER A 161 -23.25 0.81 -7.07
N SER A 162 -22.54 -0.25 -7.46
CA SER A 162 -21.10 -0.21 -7.75
C SER A 162 -20.75 0.75 -8.89
N VAL A 163 -21.69 1.04 -9.80
CA VAL A 163 -21.53 2.06 -10.85
C VAL A 163 -21.43 3.45 -10.22
N GLU A 164 -22.37 3.80 -9.35
CA GLU A 164 -22.36 5.09 -8.66
C GLU A 164 -21.15 5.23 -7.73
N LEU A 165 -20.78 4.17 -7.00
CA LEU A 165 -19.57 4.18 -6.17
C LEU A 165 -18.31 4.31 -7.02
N ARG A 166 -18.22 3.62 -8.17
CA ARG A 166 -17.09 3.74 -9.10
C ARG A 166 -16.93 5.18 -9.60
N ASP A 167 -18.04 5.84 -9.94
CA ASP A 167 -18.01 7.24 -10.36
C ASP A 167 -17.57 8.14 -9.19
N ALA A 168 -18.07 7.90 -7.98
CA ALA A 168 -17.72 8.64 -6.78
C ALA A 168 -16.21 8.58 -6.47
N ILE A 169 -15.58 7.40 -6.63
CA ILE A 169 -14.16 7.17 -6.31
C ILE A 169 -13.22 7.38 -7.50
N SER A 170 -13.74 7.82 -8.65
CA SER A 170 -12.98 7.94 -9.89
C SER A 170 -11.76 8.85 -9.78
N GLN A 171 -11.84 9.93 -8.99
CA GLN A 171 -10.74 10.89 -8.82
C GLN A 171 -9.55 10.34 -8.00
N PRO A 172 -9.73 9.76 -6.79
CA PRO A 172 -8.60 9.14 -6.09
C PRO A 172 -8.01 7.95 -6.86
N VAL A 173 -8.85 7.11 -7.48
CA VAL A 173 -8.37 6.00 -8.33
C VAL A 173 -7.58 6.53 -9.54
N GLY A 174 -8.04 7.61 -10.18
CA GLY A 174 -7.33 8.25 -11.27
C GLY A 174 -5.95 8.76 -10.87
N THR A 175 -5.82 9.34 -9.67
CA THR A 175 -4.52 9.77 -9.13
C THR A 175 -3.56 8.58 -8.95
N ILE A 176 -4.07 7.43 -8.47
CA ILE A 176 -3.28 6.19 -8.34
C ILE A 176 -2.82 5.70 -9.72
N VAL A 177 -3.70 5.69 -10.72
CA VAL A 177 -3.33 5.31 -12.10
C VAL A 177 -2.25 6.23 -12.65
N GLU A 178 -2.36 7.54 -12.40
CA GLU A 178 -1.42 8.53 -12.93
C GLU A 178 -0.02 8.36 -12.33
N VAL A 179 0.11 8.15 -11.01
CA VAL A 179 1.43 7.95 -10.41
C VAL A 179 2.12 6.68 -10.93
N VAL A 180 1.35 5.64 -11.26
CA VAL A 180 1.89 4.42 -11.88
C VAL A 180 2.39 4.71 -13.30
N LYS A 181 1.67 5.52 -14.08
CA LYS A 181 2.11 5.97 -15.41
C LYS A 181 3.41 6.76 -15.33
N THR A 182 3.46 7.76 -14.44
CA THR A 182 4.67 8.58 -14.22
C THR A 182 5.88 7.71 -13.86
N ALA A 183 5.70 6.72 -12.98
CA ALA A 183 6.80 5.81 -12.62
C ALA A 183 7.32 5.03 -13.84
N ILE A 184 6.44 4.56 -14.73
CA ILE A 184 6.84 3.87 -15.97
C ILE A 184 7.58 4.81 -16.92
N GLU A 185 7.11 6.05 -17.08
CA GLU A 185 7.72 7.05 -17.95
C GLU A 185 9.15 7.43 -17.52
N GLU A 186 9.42 7.45 -16.22
CA GLU A 186 10.74 7.73 -15.65
C GLU A 186 11.65 6.49 -15.61
N THR A 187 11.11 5.30 -15.84
CA THR A 187 11.86 4.05 -15.76
C THR A 187 12.80 3.89 -16.97
N PRO A 188 14.07 3.51 -16.77
CA PRO A 188 14.99 3.24 -17.87
C PRO A 188 14.42 2.22 -18.87
N PRO A 189 14.58 2.42 -20.20
CA PRO A 189 13.96 1.57 -21.22
C PRO A 189 14.25 0.07 -21.07
N GLU A 190 15.45 -0.27 -20.61
CA GLU A 190 15.86 -1.65 -20.35
C GLU A 190 15.02 -2.33 -19.26
N LEU A 191 14.61 -1.59 -18.23
CA LEU A 191 13.76 -2.11 -17.15
C LEU A 191 12.27 -2.06 -17.53
N VAL A 192 11.87 -1.11 -18.38
CA VAL A 192 10.50 -1.09 -18.92
C VAL A 192 10.21 -2.37 -19.71
N ALA A 193 11.17 -2.86 -20.49
CA ALA A 193 11.03 -4.12 -21.22
C ALA A 193 10.77 -5.31 -20.27
N ASP A 194 11.50 -5.39 -19.16
CA ASP A 194 11.29 -6.42 -18.14
C ASP A 194 9.89 -6.30 -17.51
N ILE A 195 9.45 -5.09 -17.18
CA ILE A 195 8.12 -4.84 -16.58
C ILE A 195 7.00 -5.19 -17.58
N MET A 196 7.20 -4.97 -18.88
CA MET A 196 6.22 -5.37 -19.90
C MET A 196 6.07 -6.89 -19.99
N GLU A 197 7.14 -7.65 -19.75
CA GLU A 197 7.14 -9.11 -19.79
C GLU A 197 6.64 -9.72 -18.46
N GLN A 198 7.14 -9.23 -17.32
CA GLN A 198 6.83 -9.76 -15.99
C GLN A 198 5.53 -9.21 -15.40
N GLY A 199 5.11 -8.03 -15.84
CA GLY A 199 3.96 -7.29 -15.34
C GLY A 199 4.21 -6.51 -14.04
N ILE A 200 3.17 -5.80 -13.63
CA ILE A 200 3.14 -4.95 -12.44
C ILE A 200 2.46 -5.71 -11.32
N THR A 201 3.07 -5.76 -10.14
CA THR A 201 2.48 -6.42 -8.97
C THR A 201 1.78 -5.43 -8.06
N LEU A 202 0.53 -5.70 -7.69
CA LEU A 202 -0.25 -4.92 -6.72
C LEU A 202 -0.16 -5.55 -5.33
N ALA A 203 0.13 -4.72 -4.32
CA ALA A 203 0.17 -5.09 -2.91
C ALA A 203 -0.65 -4.10 -2.05
N GLY A 204 -0.80 -4.42 -0.78
CA GLY A 204 -1.55 -3.60 0.17
C GLY A 204 -3.05 -3.83 0.17
N GLY A 205 -3.74 -3.16 1.09
CA GLY A 205 -5.20 -3.28 1.23
C GLY A 205 -5.96 -2.69 0.04
N GLY A 206 -5.49 -1.59 -0.53
CA GLY A 206 -6.12 -0.95 -1.69
C GLY A 206 -6.06 -1.79 -2.97
N ALA A 207 -5.11 -2.74 -3.08
CA ALA A 207 -5.06 -3.70 -4.18
C ALA A 207 -6.30 -4.62 -4.23
N LEU A 208 -7.10 -4.70 -3.16
CA LEU A 208 -8.37 -5.44 -3.12
C LEU A 208 -9.53 -4.74 -3.85
N LEU A 209 -9.37 -3.47 -4.25
CA LEU A 209 -10.43 -2.75 -4.95
C LEU A 209 -10.80 -3.46 -6.26
N LEU A 210 -12.09 -3.74 -6.44
CA LEU A 210 -12.55 -4.61 -7.52
C LEU A 210 -12.19 -4.02 -8.89
N GLY A 211 -11.49 -4.80 -9.72
CA GLY A 211 -11.10 -4.42 -11.07
C GLY A 211 -9.99 -3.38 -11.15
N LEU A 212 -9.26 -3.08 -10.07
CA LEU A 212 -8.13 -2.15 -10.10
C LEU A 212 -6.99 -2.66 -11.00
N ASP A 213 -6.71 -3.95 -10.95
CA ASP A 213 -5.82 -4.67 -11.87
C ASP A 213 -6.24 -4.45 -13.33
N ARG A 214 -7.52 -4.69 -13.66
CA ARG A 214 -8.08 -4.49 -15.00
C ARG A 214 -8.03 -3.02 -15.43
N ARG A 215 -8.28 -2.10 -14.50
CA ARG A 215 -8.19 -0.65 -14.76
C ARG A 215 -6.76 -0.27 -15.14
N LEU A 216 -5.78 -0.65 -14.34
CA LEU A 216 -4.37 -0.39 -14.62
C LEU A 216 -3.91 -1.07 -15.91
N GLN A 217 -4.26 -2.35 -16.11
CA GLN A 217 -3.92 -3.07 -17.35
C GLN A 217 -4.49 -2.37 -18.60
N THR A 218 -5.72 -1.86 -18.52
CA THR A 218 -6.35 -1.12 -19.62
C THR A 218 -5.63 0.18 -19.93
N GLU A 219 -5.22 0.92 -18.91
CA GLU A 219 -4.58 2.24 -19.01
C GLU A 219 -3.11 2.14 -19.41
N LEU A 220 -2.40 1.13 -18.91
CA LEU A 220 -0.96 0.95 -19.08
C LEU A 220 -0.60 0.05 -20.27
N LYS A 221 -1.55 -0.78 -20.74
CA LYS A 221 -1.29 -1.81 -21.75
C LYS A 221 -0.21 -2.82 -21.34
N MET A 222 -0.02 -3.01 -20.03
CA MET A 222 0.92 -3.95 -19.43
C MET A 222 0.16 -4.95 -18.55
N PRO A 223 0.67 -6.19 -18.38
CA PRO A 223 0.08 -7.13 -17.42
C PRO A 223 0.11 -6.55 -16.00
N VAL A 224 -0.97 -6.72 -15.26
CA VAL A 224 -1.07 -6.31 -13.86
C VAL A 224 -1.60 -7.47 -13.05
N TYR A 225 -0.89 -7.82 -11.99
CA TYR A 225 -1.18 -8.95 -11.13
C TYR A 225 -1.36 -8.49 -9.71
N ARG A 226 -2.25 -9.16 -8.99
CA ARG A 226 -2.38 -8.95 -7.56
C ARG A 226 -1.53 -9.99 -6.84
N ALA A 227 -0.75 -9.57 -5.84
CA ALA A 227 -0.02 -10.50 -5.00
C ALA A 227 -1.00 -11.48 -4.30
N ASP A 228 -0.57 -12.72 -4.05
CA ASP A 228 -1.43 -13.77 -3.47
C ASP A 228 -2.07 -13.37 -2.12
N ASP A 229 -1.29 -12.68 -1.29
CA ASP A 229 -1.75 -12.13 -0.01
C ASP A 229 -1.23 -10.69 0.15
N PRO A 230 -1.90 -9.71 -0.48
CA PRO A 230 -1.39 -8.36 -0.61
C PRO A 230 -1.43 -7.61 0.73
N LEU A 231 -2.35 -7.96 1.62
CA LEU A 231 -2.49 -7.36 2.96
C LEU A 231 -1.26 -7.61 3.84
N THR A 232 -0.57 -8.74 3.63
CA THR A 232 0.55 -9.13 4.48
C THR A 232 1.91 -9.01 3.79
N CYS A 233 1.98 -8.53 2.55
CA CYS A 233 3.24 -8.40 1.80
C CYS A 233 4.32 -7.67 2.60
N VAL A 234 4.06 -6.45 3.08
CA VAL A 234 5.03 -5.67 3.87
C VAL A 234 5.46 -6.40 5.14
N ALA A 235 4.51 -6.98 5.88
CA ALA A 235 4.79 -7.74 7.11
C ALA A 235 5.65 -8.99 6.84
N ARG A 236 5.38 -9.72 5.76
CA ARG A 236 6.16 -10.89 5.35
C ARG A 236 7.55 -10.50 4.87
N GLY A 237 7.66 -9.42 4.10
CA GLY A 237 8.94 -8.91 3.62
C GLY A 237 9.84 -8.45 4.75
N THR A 238 9.31 -7.63 5.68
CA THR A 238 10.04 -7.22 6.89
C THR A 238 10.45 -8.43 7.74
N GLY A 239 9.61 -9.46 7.85
CA GLY A 239 9.94 -10.74 8.49
C GLY A 239 11.14 -11.44 7.83
N ARG A 240 11.10 -11.62 6.50
CA ARG A 240 12.21 -12.23 5.72
C ARG A 240 13.52 -11.45 5.89
N VAL A 241 13.44 -10.12 5.90
CA VAL A 241 14.61 -9.24 6.14
C VAL A 241 15.14 -9.43 7.57
N ALA A 242 14.27 -9.50 8.57
CA ALA A 242 14.65 -9.71 9.95
C ALA A 242 15.34 -11.07 10.20
N GLU A 243 14.99 -12.09 9.40
CA GLU A 243 15.62 -13.41 9.43
C GLU A 243 17.00 -13.40 8.76
N ALA A 244 17.18 -12.67 7.65
CA ALA A 244 18.38 -12.72 6.82
C ALA A 244 18.96 -11.34 6.43
N LEU A 245 19.25 -10.49 7.42
CA LEU A 245 19.74 -9.11 7.21
C LEU A 245 20.90 -8.99 6.18
N HIS A 246 21.86 -9.91 6.21
CA HIS A 246 23.03 -9.93 5.33
C HIS A 246 22.66 -10.06 3.83
N LEU A 247 21.53 -10.70 3.50
CA LEU A 247 21.06 -10.84 2.12
C LEU A 247 20.38 -9.57 1.60
N TYR A 248 19.95 -8.70 2.51
CA TYR A 248 19.18 -7.50 2.21
C TYR A 248 19.90 -6.21 2.60
N GLU A 249 21.23 -6.26 2.76
CA GLU A 249 22.01 -5.09 3.18
C GLU A 249 21.79 -3.88 2.27
N ARG A 250 21.67 -4.07 0.95
CA ARG A 250 21.34 -2.98 0.02
C ARG A 250 19.96 -2.39 0.24
N ALA A 251 18.95 -3.25 0.41
CA ALA A 251 17.58 -2.84 0.69
C ALA A 251 17.46 -2.09 2.04
N ILE A 252 18.26 -2.47 3.03
CA ILE A 252 18.31 -1.77 4.33
C ILE A 252 19.16 -0.49 4.24
N ALA A 253 20.23 -0.50 3.44
CA ALA A 253 21.19 0.58 3.32
C ALA A 253 20.71 1.76 2.46
N ALA A 254 19.77 1.54 1.54
CA ALA A 254 19.03 2.61 0.87
C ALA A 254 18.32 3.51 1.91
N GLY A 255 17.98 2.93 3.07
CA GLY A 255 17.46 3.65 4.22
C GLY A 255 18.51 4.14 5.24
N SER A 256 19.81 4.02 4.96
CA SER A 256 20.85 4.55 5.83
C SER A 256 22.03 5.00 5.00
N GLU A 257 22.00 6.25 4.50
CA GLU A 257 23.21 6.83 3.93
C GLU A 257 24.26 7.10 5.02
N ARG A 258 25.18 6.14 5.11
CA ARG A 258 26.65 6.31 5.13
C ARG A 258 27.19 7.39 6.08
N ARG A 259 27.62 6.95 7.27
CA ARG A 259 28.92 7.41 7.81
C ARG A 259 30.03 6.90 6.89
N ARG A 260 30.42 7.68 5.89
CA ARG A 260 31.78 7.59 5.36
C ARG A 260 32.68 8.40 6.28
N ALA A 261 33.54 7.69 7.00
CA ALA A 261 34.70 8.29 7.63
C ALA A 261 35.59 8.88 6.54
N SER A 262 35.90 10.16 6.69
CA SER A 262 37.07 10.85 6.14
C SER A 262 37.62 11.70 7.26
#